data_AF-A0A838HKX0-F1
#
_entry.id   AF-A0A838HKX0-F1
#
_cell.length_a   1.000
_cell.length_b   1.000
_cell.length_c   1.000
_cell.angle_alpha   90.00
_cell.angle_beta   90.00
_cell.angle_gamma   90.00
#
_symmetry.space_group_name_H-M   'P 1'
#
loop_
_entity.id
_entity.type
_entity.pdbx_description
1 polymer ?
#
loop_
_entity_poly.entity_id
_entity_poly.type
_entity_poly.pdbx_seq_one_letter_code
_entity_poly.pdbx_strand_id
1 'polypeptide(L)'
;MQPVPEQAGVLAGAPDPGFRSRIAAGMGRGNMADRVYAGLLVAFGLAIPALFAFILLRVGASALPAVREFGWGFITSSDWNPVQGQFGALPFIFGTVVSSLIAVALAVPLAVGLAIFLTELAPRWLAAPIGFATELLAAIPSVIYGLWGIFVLVPWLREVIQQPLADRLG
;
A
#
# COMPACT_ATOMS: atom_id res chain seq x y z
N MET A 1 7.29 -56.09 -37.89
CA MET A 1 6.63 -54.79 -38.09
C MET A 1 5.15 -55.08 -38.37
N GLN A 2 4.30 -55.06 -37.34
CA GLN A 2 2.85 -55.27 -37.51
C GLN A 2 2.15 -53.90 -37.55
N PRO A 3 1.19 -53.66 -38.45
CA PRO A 3 0.45 -52.40 -38.49
C PRO A 3 -0.53 -52.34 -37.31
N VAL A 4 -0.53 -51.20 -36.60
CA VAL A 4 -1.44 -50.92 -35.49
C VAL A 4 -2.87 -50.80 -36.04
N PRO A 5 -3.88 -51.47 -35.44
CA PRO A 5 -5.25 -51.39 -35.89
C PRO A 5 -5.86 -50.00 -35.62
N GLU A 6 -6.62 -49.57 -36.60
CA GLU A 6 -7.35 -48.31 -36.76
C GLU A 6 -8.30 -48.01 -35.59
N GLN A 7 -7.82 -47.29 -34.57
CA GLN A 7 -8.66 -46.73 -33.49
C GLN A 7 -9.36 -45.42 -33.90
N ALA A 8 -9.64 -45.21 -35.19
CA ALA A 8 -10.31 -44.00 -35.69
C ALA A 8 -11.82 -43.96 -35.37
N GLY A 9 -12.40 -45.06 -34.86
CA GLY A 9 -13.86 -45.18 -34.62
C GLY A 9 -14.37 -44.68 -33.26
N VAL A 10 -13.50 -44.40 -32.28
CA VAL A 10 -13.94 -44.07 -30.90
C VAL A 10 -14.32 -42.60 -30.73
N LEU A 11 -13.91 -41.72 -31.65
CA LEU A 11 -14.20 -40.28 -31.60
C LEU A 11 -15.45 -39.86 -32.40
N ALA A 12 -16.20 -40.81 -32.97
CA ALA A 12 -17.39 -40.56 -33.79
C ALA A 12 -18.72 -40.82 -33.06
N GLY A 13 -18.72 -40.84 -31.72
CA GLY A 13 -19.97 -40.81 -30.95
C GLY A 13 -20.58 -39.41 -31.02
N ALA A 14 -21.76 -39.29 -31.62
CA ALA A 14 -22.51 -38.04 -31.64
C ALA A 14 -22.61 -37.46 -30.21
N PRO A 15 -22.47 -36.13 -30.04
CA PRO A 15 -22.57 -35.50 -28.73
C PRO A 15 -23.83 -35.97 -28.02
N ASP A 16 -23.67 -36.42 -26.77
CA ASP A 16 -24.74 -36.67 -25.80
C ASP A 16 -25.89 -35.66 -26.03
N PRO A 17 -27.09 -36.09 -26.48
CA PRO A 17 -28.22 -35.20 -26.75
C PRO A 17 -28.71 -34.44 -25.50
N GLY A 18 -28.42 -34.98 -24.32
CA GLY A 18 -28.71 -34.41 -23.01
C GLY A 18 -27.57 -33.56 -22.43
N PHE A 19 -26.43 -33.42 -23.11
CA PHE A 19 -25.31 -32.58 -22.65
C PHE A 19 -25.76 -31.12 -22.60
N ARG A 20 -26.46 -30.67 -23.65
CA ARG A 20 -27.03 -29.32 -23.73
C ARG A 20 -28.10 -29.08 -22.67
N SER A 21 -28.92 -30.07 -22.34
CA SER A 21 -29.97 -29.93 -21.33
C SER A 21 -29.42 -29.96 -19.90
N ARG A 22 -28.34 -30.71 -19.62
CA ARG A 22 -27.62 -30.69 -18.33
C ARG A 22 -26.89 -29.37 -18.09
N ILE A 23 -26.25 -28.81 -19.12
CA ILE A 23 -25.66 -27.47 -19.05
C ILE A 23 -26.76 -26.42 -18.85
N ALA A 24 -27.86 -26.48 -19.60
CA ALA A 24 -29.00 -25.57 -19.42
C ALA A 24 -29.66 -25.68 -18.04
N ALA A 25 -29.76 -26.89 -17.48
CA ALA A 25 -30.32 -27.13 -16.15
C ALA A 25 -29.46 -26.54 -15.01
N GLY A 26 -28.13 -26.48 -15.20
CA GLY A 26 -27.21 -25.83 -14.25
C GLY A 26 -27.27 -24.30 -14.27
N MET A 27 -27.66 -23.70 -15.39
CA MET A 27 -27.73 -22.24 -15.56
C MET A 27 -28.95 -21.58 -14.89
N GLY A 28 -29.98 -22.35 -14.52
CA GLY A 28 -31.26 -21.81 -14.02
C GLY A 28 -31.28 -21.38 -12.54
N ARG A 29 -30.31 -21.83 -11.73
CA ARG A 29 -30.22 -21.53 -10.28
C ARG A 29 -29.10 -20.54 -9.93
N GLY A 30 -28.26 -20.15 -10.90
CA GLY A 30 -27.12 -19.25 -10.71
C GLY A 30 -27.45 -17.75 -10.71
N ASN A 31 -28.54 -17.33 -11.34
CA ASN A 31 -28.79 -15.89 -11.58
C ASN A 31 -29.01 -15.05 -10.31
N MET A 32 -29.58 -15.62 -9.24
CA MET A 32 -29.83 -14.87 -8.00
C MET A 32 -28.57 -14.80 -7.13
N ALA A 33 -27.88 -15.93 -6.97
CA ALA A 33 -26.60 -15.98 -6.28
C ALA A 33 -25.55 -15.09 -6.96
N ASP A 34 -25.45 -15.14 -8.29
CA ASP A 34 -24.52 -14.31 -9.05
C ASP A 34 -24.86 -12.81 -8.94
N ARG A 35 -26.14 -12.43 -8.93
CA ARG A 35 -26.55 -11.03 -8.72
C ARG A 35 -26.27 -10.54 -7.31
N VAL A 36 -26.51 -11.38 -6.29
CA VAL A 36 -26.18 -11.05 -4.90
C VAL A 36 -24.67 -10.91 -4.75
N TYR A 37 -23.89 -11.83 -5.31
CA TYR A 37 -22.43 -11.78 -5.31
C TYR A 37 -21.90 -10.53 -6.01
N ALA A 38 -22.40 -10.22 -7.22
CA ALA A 38 -22.03 -9.01 -7.94
C ALA A 38 -22.45 -7.74 -7.17
N GLY A 39 -23.62 -7.73 -6.55
CA GLY A 39 -24.09 -6.63 -5.72
C GLY A 39 -23.20 -6.40 -4.49
N LEU A 40 -22.76 -7.47 -3.83
CA LEU A 40 -21.81 -7.40 -2.71
C LEU A 40 -20.45 -6.88 -3.15
N LEU A 41 -19.90 -7.38 -4.26
CA LEU A 41 -18.63 -6.90 -4.80
C LEU A 41 -18.68 -5.40 -5.13
N VAL A 42 -19.76 -4.94 -5.77
CA VAL A 42 -19.98 -3.52 -6.06
C VAL A 42 -20.13 -2.72 -4.76
N ALA A 43 -20.88 -3.21 -3.78
CA ALA A 43 -21.05 -2.54 -2.49
C ALA A 43 -19.71 -2.38 -1.76
N PHE A 44 -18.89 -3.43 -1.67
CA PHE A 44 -17.55 -3.34 -1.07
C PHE A 44 -16.61 -2.46 -1.89
N GLY A 45 -16.65 -2.58 -3.21
CA GLY A 45 -15.87 -1.75 -4.13
C GLY A 45 -16.20 -0.26 -4.03
N LEU A 46 -17.46 0.10 -3.75
CA LEU A 46 -17.89 1.47 -3.49
C LEU A 46 -17.67 1.90 -2.03
N ALA A 47 -17.71 0.96 -1.08
CA ALA A 47 -17.52 1.26 0.34
C ALA A 47 -16.13 1.81 0.64
N ILE A 48 -15.08 1.29 -0.02
CA ILE A 48 -13.69 1.76 0.18
C ILE A 48 -13.54 3.25 -0.19
N PRO A 49 -13.84 3.69 -1.44
CA PRO A 49 -13.74 5.10 -1.80
C PRO A 49 -14.74 5.96 -1.03
N ALA A 50 -15.93 5.44 -0.70
CA ALA A 50 -16.90 6.16 0.13
C ALA A 50 -16.36 6.41 1.55
N LEU A 51 -15.73 5.41 2.17
CA LEU A 51 -15.09 5.54 3.48
C LEU A 51 -13.92 6.52 3.41
N PHE A 52 -13.10 6.46 2.36
CA PHE A 52 -12.01 7.40 2.14
C PHE A 52 -12.54 8.84 2.02
N ALA A 53 -13.56 9.07 1.20
CA ALA A 53 -14.21 10.36 1.07
C ALA A 53 -14.82 10.83 2.39
N PHE A 54 -15.46 9.93 3.14
CA PHE A 54 -16.00 10.22 4.47
C PHE A 54 -14.90 10.66 5.45
N ILE A 55 -13.75 9.98 5.47
CA ILE A 55 -12.60 10.37 6.29
C ILE A 55 -12.11 11.76 5.90
N LEU A 56 -11.95 12.04 4.60
CA LEU A 56 -11.54 13.37 4.12
C LEU A 56 -12.50 14.48 4.56
N LEU A 57 -13.82 14.23 4.44
CA LEU A 57 -14.84 15.18 4.88
C LEU A 57 -14.79 15.41 6.39
N ARG A 58 -14.62 14.35 7.19
CA ARG A 58 -14.53 14.44 8.65
C ARG A 58 -13.28 15.20 9.08
N VAL A 59 -12.12 14.89 8.51
CA VAL A 59 -10.86 15.59 8.79
C VAL A 59 -10.97 17.06 8.40
N GLY A 60 -11.50 17.36 7.21
CA GLY A 60 -11.71 18.73 6.75
C GLY A 60 -12.66 19.52 7.65
N ALA A 61 -13.78 18.92 8.07
CA ALA A 61 -14.72 19.54 8.99
C ALA A 61 -14.09 19.81 10.36
N SER A 62 -13.26 18.89 10.87
CA SER A 62 -12.51 19.06 12.12
C SER A 62 -11.39 20.10 12.04
N ALA A 63 -10.81 20.32 10.87
CA ALA A 63 -9.79 21.35 10.65
C ALA A 63 -10.37 22.76 10.49
N LEU A 64 -11.64 22.89 10.12
CA LEU A 64 -12.27 24.18 9.81
C LEU A 64 -12.22 25.23 10.96
N PRO A 65 -12.42 24.87 12.24
CA PRO A 65 -12.29 25.84 13.34
C PRO A 65 -10.89 26.46 13.42
N ALA A 66 -9.83 25.67 13.21
CA ALA A 66 -8.45 26.17 13.22
C ALA A 66 -8.21 27.16 12.06
N VAL A 67 -8.73 26.85 10.87
CA VAL A 67 -8.62 27.75 9.70
C VAL A 67 -9.40 29.05 9.92
N ARG A 68 -10.55 29.00 10.62
CA ARG A 68 -11.33 30.20 10.94
C ARG A 68 -10.66 31.09 11.96
N GLU A 69 -10.01 30.52 12.97
CA GLU A 69 -9.33 31.26 14.03
C GLU A 69 -8.03 31.92 13.55
N PHE A 70 -7.20 31.17 12.81
CA PHE A 70 -5.85 31.61 12.41
C PHE A 70 -5.79 32.16 10.97
N GLY A 71 -6.86 32.01 10.20
CA GLY A 71 -6.95 32.48 8.81
C GLY A 71 -5.91 31.85 7.89
N TRP A 72 -5.66 32.51 6.75
CA TRP A 72 -4.66 32.07 5.77
C TRP A 72 -3.21 32.17 6.29
N GLY A 73 -2.97 33.06 7.26
CA GLY A 73 -1.66 33.21 7.92
C GLY A 73 -1.22 31.96 8.67
N PHE A 74 -2.15 31.08 9.06
CA PHE A 74 -1.86 29.77 9.63
C PHE A 74 -0.91 28.93 8.75
N ILE A 75 -1.13 28.93 7.44
CA ILE A 75 -0.42 28.04 6.50
C ILE A 75 1.01 28.52 6.27
N THR A 76 1.22 29.83 6.29
CA THR A 76 2.53 30.46 6.02
C THR A 76 3.30 30.83 7.28
N SER A 77 2.65 30.85 8.45
CA SER A 77 3.32 31.11 9.72
C SER A 77 4.18 29.93 10.15
N SER A 78 5.41 30.26 10.57
CA SER A 78 6.35 29.34 11.22
C SER A 78 6.25 29.35 12.75
N ASP A 79 5.46 30.26 13.33
CA ASP A 79 5.40 30.43 14.77
C ASP A 79 4.58 29.32 15.42
N TRP A 80 5.16 28.68 16.45
CA TRP A 80 4.46 27.71 17.27
C TRP A 80 4.62 28.09 18.74
N ASN A 81 3.67 28.85 19.26
CA ASN A 81 3.62 29.29 20.65
C ASN A 81 2.28 28.89 21.31
N PRO A 82 2.22 27.67 21.90
CA PRO A 82 1.03 27.18 22.57
C PRO A 82 0.60 28.02 23.78
N VAL A 83 1.55 28.72 24.43
CA VAL A 83 1.28 29.57 25.60
C VAL A 83 0.49 30.81 25.21
N GLN A 84 0.79 31.37 24.04
CA GLN A 84 0.10 32.55 23.49
C GLN A 84 -1.03 32.18 22.52
N GLY A 85 -1.33 30.89 22.36
CA GLY A 85 -2.32 30.40 21.41
C GLY A 85 -1.98 30.67 19.94
N GLN A 86 -0.71 30.87 19.59
CA GLN A 86 -0.28 31.10 18.21
C GLN A 86 0.19 29.78 17.60
N PHE A 87 -0.43 29.40 16.48
CA PHE A 87 -0.11 28.16 15.79
C PHE A 87 0.11 28.43 14.31
N GLY A 88 1.23 27.94 13.79
CA GLY A 88 1.59 27.96 12.38
C GLY A 88 1.81 26.55 11.86
N ALA A 89 1.31 26.28 10.66
CA ALA A 89 1.40 24.97 10.00
C ALA A 89 2.63 24.85 9.08
N LEU A 90 3.31 25.94 8.73
CA LEU A 90 4.39 25.93 7.76
C LEU A 90 5.49 24.90 8.09
N PRO A 91 6.00 24.80 9.33
CA PRO A 91 7.08 23.86 9.67
C PRO A 91 6.63 22.41 9.55
N PHE A 92 5.36 22.11 9.85
CA PHE A 92 4.80 20.76 9.72
C PHE A 92 4.58 20.39 8.26
N ILE A 93 4.07 21.30 7.44
CA ILE A 93 3.89 21.10 6.01
C ILE A 93 5.25 20.89 5.35
N PHE A 94 6.19 21.83 5.57
CA PHE A 94 7.52 21.77 5.02
C PHE A 94 8.26 20.51 5.46
N GLY A 95 8.24 20.21 6.77
CA GLY A 95 8.85 19.01 7.33
C GLY A 95 8.28 17.73 6.70
N THR A 96 6.96 17.64 6.52
CA THR A 96 6.32 16.47 5.90
C THR A 96 6.71 16.32 4.43
N VAL A 97 6.68 17.41 3.67
CA VAL A 97 7.01 17.40 2.23
C VAL A 97 8.49 17.04 2.02
N VAL A 98 9.40 17.73 2.69
CA VAL A 98 10.84 17.51 2.52
C VAL A 98 11.24 16.12 3.00
N SER A 99 10.75 15.68 4.17
CA SER A 99 11.05 14.32 4.66
C SER A 99 10.50 13.24 3.73
N SER A 100 9.28 13.40 3.20
CA SER A 100 8.70 12.44 2.26
C SER A 100 9.47 12.39 0.94
N LEU A 101 9.90 13.55 0.42
CA LEU A 101 10.70 13.61 -0.80
C LEU A 101 12.07 12.94 -0.63
N ILE A 102 12.76 13.21 0.48
CA ILE A 102 14.04 12.55 0.81
C ILE A 102 13.82 11.03 0.95
N ALA A 103 12.77 10.62 1.65
CA ALA A 103 12.44 9.20 1.83
C ALA A 103 12.21 8.51 0.47
N VAL A 104 11.41 9.10 -0.41
CA VAL A 104 11.15 8.54 -1.75
C VAL A 104 12.42 8.52 -2.60
N ALA A 105 13.21 9.60 -2.59
CA ALA A 105 14.43 9.71 -3.37
C ALA A 105 15.47 8.65 -2.97
N LEU A 106 15.52 8.24 -1.70
CA LEU A 106 16.40 7.18 -1.22
C LEU A 106 15.79 5.79 -1.39
N ALA A 107 14.51 5.61 -1.02
CA ALA A 107 13.87 4.31 -0.97
C ALA A 107 13.62 3.73 -2.37
N VAL A 108 13.21 4.54 -3.34
CA VAL A 108 12.82 4.04 -4.68
C VAL A 108 14.01 3.45 -5.44
N PRO A 109 15.17 4.14 -5.58
CA PRO A 109 16.32 3.54 -6.27
C PRO A 109 16.84 2.28 -5.58
N LEU A 110 16.85 2.26 -4.24
CA LEU A 110 17.26 1.09 -3.47
C LEU A 110 16.30 -0.08 -3.66
N ALA A 111 14.98 0.15 -3.61
CA ALA A 111 13.97 -0.88 -3.80
C ALA A 111 14.03 -1.48 -5.22
N VAL A 112 14.13 -0.63 -6.25
CA VAL A 112 14.25 -1.08 -7.64
C VAL A 112 15.58 -1.83 -7.85
N GLY A 113 16.69 -1.30 -7.33
CA GLY A 113 17.99 -1.95 -7.43
C GLY A 113 18.02 -3.31 -6.75
N LEU A 114 17.44 -3.43 -5.55
CA LEU A 114 17.31 -4.68 -4.83
C LEU A 114 16.42 -5.67 -5.59
N ALA A 115 15.28 -5.23 -6.12
CA ALA A 115 14.37 -6.09 -6.88
C ALA A 115 15.05 -6.67 -8.14
N ILE A 116 15.76 -5.84 -8.91
CA ILE A 116 16.52 -6.29 -10.08
C ILE A 116 17.64 -7.24 -9.66
N PHE A 117 18.41 -6.89 -8.62
CA PHE A 117 19.49 -7.75 -8.13
C PHE A 117 18.98 -9.13 -7.73
N LEU A 118 17.91 -9.22 -6.94
CA LEU A 118 17.36 -10.50 -6.48
C LEU A 118 16.76 -11.34 -7.60
N THR A 119 16.21 -10.71 -8.64
CA THR A 119 15.53 -11.41 -9.73
C THR A 119 16.50 -11.86 -10.81
N GLU A 120 17.48 -11.02 -11.17
CA GLU A 120 18.31 -11.21 -12.37
C GLU A 120 19.76 -11.59 -12.06
N LEU A 121 20.32 -11.15 -10.93
CA LEU A 121 21.75 -11.26 -10.65
C LEU A 121 22.08 -12.20 -9.48
N ALA A 122 21.20 -12.32 -8.49
CA ALA A 122 21.49 -13.01 -7.25
C ALA A 122 21.46 -14.55 -7.44
N PRO A 123 22.45 -15.28 -6.88
CA PRO A 123 22.41 -16.73 -6.88
C PRO A 123 21.27 -17.25 -5.99
N ARG A 124 20.68 -18.40 -6.36
CA ARG A 124 19.48 -18.96 -5.71
C ARG A 124 19.57 -19.08 -4.18
N TRP A 125 20.75 -19.40 -3.65
CA TRP A 125 20.97 -19.55 -2.20
C TRP A 125 20.92 -18.21 -1.45
N LEU A 126 21.11 -17.09 -2.13
CA LEU A 126 21.05 -15.74 -1.57
C LEU A 126 19.69 -15.09 -1.82
N ALA A 127 19.13 -15.28 -3.01
CA ALA A 127 17.83 -14.71 -3.38
C ALA A 127 16.69 -15.20 -2.46
N ALA A 128 16.66 -16.51 -2.15
CA ALA A 128 15.62 -17.11 -1.32
C ALA A 128 15.54 -16.54 0.11
N PRO A 129 16.63 -16.52 0.91
CA PRO A 129 16.56 -15.98 2.27
C PRO A 129 16.33 -14.46 2.30
N ILE A 130 16.89 -13.70 1.35
CA ILE A 130 16.67 -12.24 1.31
C ILE A 130 15.22 -11.96 0.93
N GLY A 131 14.67 -12.62 -0.09
CA GLY A 131 13.26 -12.48 -0.47
C GLY A 131 12.33 -12.75 0.71
N PHE A 132 12.53 -13.87 1.40
CA PHE A 132 11.78 -14.20 2.61
C PHE A 132 11.94 -13.13 3.71
N ALA A 133 13.15 -12.64 3.96
CA ALA A 133 13.38 -11.58 4.93
C ALA A 133 12.66 -10.27 4.55
N THR A 134 12.61 -9.91 3.26
CA THR A 134 11.88 -8.73 2.79
C THR A 134 10.37 -8.86 2.94
N GLU A 135 9.82 -10.05 2.68
CA GLU A 135 8.41 -10.34 2.93
C GLU A 135 8.07 -10.26 4.42
N LEU A 136 8.93 -10.82 5.27
CA LEU A 136 8.79 -10.71 6.72
C LEU A 136 8.88 -9.24 7.18
N LEU A 137 9.82 -8.47 6.63
CA LEU A 137 9.99 -7.04 6.95
C LEU A 137 8.71 -6.26 6.60
N ALA A 138 8.06 -6.59 5.48
CA ALA A 138 6.80 -6.00 5.05
C ALA A 138 5.61 -6.42 5.95
N ALA A 139 5.68 -7.57 6.60
CA ALA A 139 4.66 -8.06 7.53
C ALA A 139 4.74 -7.41 8.93
N ILE A 140 5.87 -6.79 9.28
CA ILE A 140 6.03 -6.12 10.57
C ILE A 140 5.07 -4.90 10.65
N PRO A 141 4.29 -4.75 11.75
CA PRO A 141 3.44 -3.59 11.95
C PRO A 141 4.22 -2.27 11.92
N SER A 142 3.67 -1.26 11.26
CA SER A 142 4.28 0.07 11.14
C SER A 142 4.61 0.72 12.49
N VAL A 143 3.81 0.44 13.52
CA VAL A 143 4.03 0.94 14.90
C VAL A 143 5.38 0.50 15.47
N ILE A 144 5.84 -0.72 15.15
CA ILE A 144 7.13 -1.23 15.64
C ILE A 144 8.28 -0.41 15.08
N TYR A 145 8.27 -0.14 13.77
CA TYR A 145 9.28 0.73 13.14
C TYR A 145 9.23 2.16 13.69
N GLY A 146 8.03 2.67 13.99
CA GLY A 146 7.86 3.98 14.63
C GLY A 146 8.52 4.04 16.01
N LEU A 147 8.26 3.05 16.86
CA LEU A 147 8.86 2.98 18.19
C LEU A 147 10.38 2.75 18.13
N TRP A 148 10.85 1.87 17.25
CA TRP A 148 12.28 1.69 17.01
C TRP A 148 12.95 3.00 16.56
N GLY A 149 12.28 3.76 15.68
CA GLY A 149 12.74 5.07 15.27
C GLY A 149 12.93 6.03 16.44
N ILE A 150 11.97 6.06 17.37
CA ILE A 150 12.03 6.93 18.55
C ILE A 150 13.13 6.49 19.53
N PHE A 151 13.26 5.19 19.79
CA PHE A 151 14.16 4.68 20.83
C PHE A 151 15.59 4.42 20.36
N VAL A 152 15.81 4.21 19.06
CA VAL A 152 17.12 3.87 18.50
C VAL A 152 17.60 4.92 17.51
N LEU A 153 16.79 5.22 16.48
CA LEU A 153 17.22 6.12 15.41
C LEU A 153 17.35 7.57 15.87
N VAL A 154 16.41 8.09 16.66
CA VAL A 154 16.43 9.48 17.15
C VAL A 154 17.63 9.75 18.05
N PRO A 155 17.95 8.92 19.07
CA PRO A 155 19.18 9.08 19.85
C PRO A 155 20.44 9.03 18.98
N TRP A 156 20.53 8.05 18.08
CA TRP A 156 21.66 7.92 17.18
C TRP A 156 21.83 9.16 16.27
N LEU A 157 20.72 9.69 15.73
CA LEU A 157 20.74 10.89 14.90
C LEU A 157 21.18 12.12 15.71
N ARG A 158 20.75 12.24 16.97
CA ARG A 158 21.14 13.33 17.87
C ARG A 158 22.64 13.33 18.10
N GLU A 159 23.21 12.18 18.43
CA GLU A 159 24.63 12.05 18.78
C GLU A 159 25.55 12.14 17.55
N VAL A 160 25.17 11.50 16.43
CA VAL A 160 26.06 11.37 15.27
C VAL A 160 25.90 12.51 14.26
N ILE A 161 24.69 13.06 14.12
CA ILE A 161 24.40 14.08 13.10
C ILE A 161 24.15 15.44 13.76
N GLN A 162 23.21 15.53 14.71
CA GLN A 162 22.79 16.85 15.22
C GLN A 162 23.86 17.52 16.07
N GLN A 163 24.50 16.81 17.01
CA GLN A 163 25.55 17.39 17.85
C GLN A 163 26.75 17.88 16.99
N PRO A 164 27.33 17.09 16.07
CA PRO A 164 28.43 17.57 15.24
C PRO A 164 28.05 18.69 14.27
N LEU A 165 26.81 18.72 13.77
CA LEU A 165 26.34 19.85 12.96
C LEU A 165 26.17 21.11 13.81
N ALA A 166 25.56 21.00 14.99
CA ALA A 166 25.38 22.13 15.91
C ALA A 166 26.74 22.71 16.33
N ASP A 167 27.71 21.85 16.66
CA ASP A 167 29.06 22.28 17.04
C ASP A 167 29.80 23.02 15.91
N ARG A 168 29.48 22.75 14.64
CA ARG A 168 30.17 23.34 13.48
C ARG A 168 29.42 24.48 12.80
N LEU A 169 28.09 24.49 12.90
CA LEU A 169 27.22 25.41 12.15
C LEU A 169 26.40 26.35 13.05
N GLY A 170 26.39 26.12 14.37
CA GLY A 170 25.63 26.91 15.35
C GLY A 170 24.20 26.42 15.50
#